data_AF-A0A2P8WD97-F1
#
_entry.id   AF-A0A2P8WD97-F1
#
_cell.length_a   1.000
_cell.length_b   1.000
_cell.length_c   1.000
_cell.angle_alpha   90.00
_cell.angle_beta   90.00
_cell.angle_gamma   90.00
#
_symmetry.space_group_name_H-M   'P 1'
#
loop_
_entity.id
_entity.type
_entity.pdbx_description
1 polymer ?
#
loop_
_entity_poly.entity_id
_entity_poly.type
_entity_poly.pdbx_seq_one_letter_code
_entity_poly.pdbx_strand_id
1 'polypeptide(L)'
;MLRIAAAMVIGLTLMLQGCVSTPTSGLQSYADQYGGFEFMYPTGWAEVEVPGAADVVFHDIINDTENVSVVSSEVPEGTSLQDLGSPTE
;
A
#
# COMPACT_ATOMS: atom_id res chain seq x y z
N MET A 1 47.55 -4.57 4.84
CA MET A 1 46.44 -5.15 5.64
C MET A 1 45.30 -4.15 5.83
N LEU A 2 45.55 -2.95 6.35
CA LEU A 2 44.51 -1.91 6.58
C LEU A 2 43.69 -1.53 5.33
N ARG A 3 44.32 -1.40 4.16
CA ARG A 3 43.65 -1.05 2.89
C ARG A 3 42.68 -2.12 2.39
N ILE A 4 43.02 -3.40 2.59
CA ILE A 4 42.19 -4.53 2.18
C ILE A 4 40.99 -4.67 3.12
N ALA A 5 41.22 -4.49 4.43
CA ALA A 5 40.14 -4.44 5.41
C ALA A 5 39.16 -3.29 5.11
N ALA A 6 39.66 -2.09 4.77
CA ALA A 6 38.82 -0.96 4.38
C ALA A 6 37.98 -1.25 3.12
N ALA A 7 38.58 -1.86 2.09
CA ALA A 7 37.86 -2.24 0.88
C ALA A 7 36.74 -3.26 1.15
N MET A 8 37.00 -4.24 2.03
CA MET A 8 36.02 -5.25 2.42
C MET A 8 34.86 -4.67 3.23
N VAL A 9 35.13 -3.72 4.13
CA VAL A 9 34.10 -3.00 4.89
C VAL A 9 33.22 -2.14 3.95
N ILE A 10 33.83 -1.41 3.02
CA ILE A 10 33.08 -0.59 2.05
C ILE A 10 32.17 -1.48 1.17
N GLY A 11 32.72 -2.59 0.66
CA GLY A 11 31.94 -3.57 -0.11
C GLY A 11 30.76 -4.12 0.68
N LEU A 12 30.97 -4.49 1.94
CA LEU A 12 29.90 -4.97 2.82
C LEU A 12 28.82 -3.89 3.04
N THR A 13 29.21 -2.64 3.30
CA THR A 13 28.23 -1.56 3.51
C THR A 13 27.40 -1.24 2.27
N LEU A 14 27.97 -1.36 1.07
CA LEU A 14 27.25 -1.14 -0.19
C LEU A 14 26.24 -2.27 -0.47
N MET A 15 26.59 -3.51 -0.13
CA MET A 15 25.70 -4.67 -0.29
C MET A 15 24.53 -4.66 0.72
N LEU A 16 24.64 -3.90 1.82
CA LEU A 16 23.58 -3.77 2.83
C LEU A 16 22.50 -2.71 2.47
N GLN A 17 22.64 -1.98 1.36
CA GLN A 17 21.68 -0.91 0.99
C GLN A 17 20.41 -1.41 0.29
N GLY A 18 20.18 -2.73 0.19
CA GLY A 18 19.07 -3.30 -0.58
C GLY A 18 17.68 -3.19 0.05
N CYS A 19 17.57 -2.80 1.32
CA CYS A 19 16.29 -2.74 2.06
C CYS A 19 15.88 -1.32 2.45
N VAL A 20 16.27 -0.29 1.68
CA VAL A 20 15.66 1.03 1.83
C VAL A 20 14.46 1.11 0.92
N SER A 21 13.27 1.16 1.53
CA SER A 21 12.03 1.55 0.89
C SER A 21 12.30 2.81 0.04
N THR A 22 11.89 2.79 -1.22
CA THR A 22 11.90 3.98 -2.08
C THR A 22 11.25 5.15 -1.32
N PRO A 23 11.72 6.40 -1.50
CA PRO A 23 11.07 7.53 -0.85
C PRO A 23 9.62 7.64 -1.36
N THR A 24 8.66 7.18 -0.57
CA THR A 24 7.23 7.17 -0.92
C THR A 24 6.54 8.50 -0.62
N SER A 25 7.32 9.57 -0.36
CA SER A 25 6.80 10.92 -0.09
C SER A 25 5.70 10.98 0.99
N GLY A 26 5.80 10.14 2.03
CA GLY A 26 4.81 10.08 3.10
C GLY A 26 3.63 9.14 2.83
N LEU A 27 3.74 8.25 1.84
CA LEU A 27 2.79 7.18 1.58
C LEU A 27 3.36 5.80 1.98
N GLN A 28 2.49 4.83 2.18
CA GLN A 28 2.81 3.43 2.43
C GLN A 28 2.02 2.56 1.47
N SER A 29 2.66 1.53 0.92
CA SER A 29 2.03 0.61 -0.02
C SER A 29 1.23 -0.45 0.73
N TYR A 30 0.02 -0.74 0.26
CA TYR A 30 -0.77 -1.90 0.62
C TYR A 30 -1.05 -2.71 -0.64
N ALA A 31 -0.86 -4.03 -0.56
CA ALA A 31 -1.16 -4.93 -1.67
C ALA A 31 -1.84 -6.19 -1.12
N ASP A 32 -3.07 -6.44 -1.54
CA ASP A 32 -3.77 -7.68 -1.25
C ASP A 32 -3.77 -8.57 -2.50
N GLN A 33 -2.98 -9.64 -2.43
CA GLN A 33 -2.86 -10.61 -3.52
C GLN A 33 -4.10 -11.52 -3.65
N TYR A 34 -4.93 -11.61 -2.62
CA TYR A 34 -6.16 -12.40 -2.65
C TYR A 34 -7.31 -11.60 -3.27
N GLY A 35 -7.48 -10.34 -2.85
CA GLY A 35 -8.44 -9.41 -3.45
C GLY A 35 -8.02 -8.87 -4.82
N GLY A 36 -6.73 -8.98 -5.19
CA GLY A 36 -6.23 -8.57 -6.50
C GLY A 36 -6.11 -7.06 -6.69
N PHE A 37 -5.92 -6.30 -5.59
CA PHE A 37 -5.79 -4.85 -5.62
C PHE A 37 -4.56 -4.37 -4.83
N GLU A 38 -4.07 -3.20 -5.20
CA GLU A 38 -3.02 -2.48 -4.48
C GLU A 38 -3.34 -0.99 -4.45
N PHE A 39 -2.92 -0.31 -3.38
CA PHE A 39 -3.03 1.13 -3.25
C PHE A 39 -1.94 1.69 -2.35
N MET A 40 -1.83 3.01 -2.34
CA MET A 40 -0.95 3.76 -1.45
C MET A 40 -1.80 4.57 -0.48
N TYR A 41 -1.42 4.61 0.79
CA TYR A 41 -2.12 5.38 1.82
C TYR A 41 -1.13 6.21 2.66
N PRO A 42 -1.57 7.27 3.35
CA PRO A 42 -0.67 8.10 4.15
C PRO A 42 0.05 7.34 5.27
N THR A 43 1.32 7.65 5.50
CA THR A 43 2.04 7.13 6.68
C THR A 43 1.40 7.62 7.96
N GLY A 44 1.31 6.74 8.97
CA GLY A 44 0.69 7.08 10.26
C GLY A 44 -0.80 6.76 10.35
N TRP A 45 -1.39 6.17 9.30
CA TRP A 45 -2.73 5.60 9.34
C TRP A 45 -2.68 4.15 9.83
N ALA A 46 -3.74 3.72 10.52
CA ALA A 46 -3.89 2.38 11.06
C ALA A 46 -5.02 1.63 10.36
N GLU A 47 -4.82 0.33 10.16
CA GLU A 47 -5.87 -0.58 9.71
C GLU A 47 -6.86 -0.84 10.85
N VAL A 48 -8.15 -0.83 10.54
CA VAL A 48 -9.22 -1.14 11.50
C VAL A 48 -10.19 -2.17 10.95
N GLU A 49 -10.55 -3.12 11.79
CA GLU A 49 -11.57 -4.12 11.47
C GLU A 49 -12.96 -3.50 11.65
N VAL A 50 -13.68 -3.34 10.55
CA VAL A 50 -15.05 -2.83 10.56
C VAL A 50 -15.99 -3.94 10.13
N PRO A 51 -17.02 -4.29 10.92
CA PRO A 51 -18.02 -5.28 10.51
C PRO A 51 -18.76 -4.80 9.27
N GLY A 52 -18.75 -5.58 8.18
CA GLY A 52 -19.46 -5.21 6.95
C GLY A 52 -18.86 -5.79 5.69
N ALA A 53 -18.99 -5.04 4.58
CA ALA A 53 -18.59 -5.43 3.23
C ALA A 53 -17.25 -4.83 2.77
N ALA A 54 -16.57 -4.05 3.62
CA ALA A 54 -15.25 -3.55 3.28
C ALA A 54 -14.21 -4.65 3.47
N ASP A 55 -13.35 -4.83 2.47
CA ASP A 55 -12.24 -5.77 2.53
C ASP A 55 -11.15 -5.26 3.48
N VAL A 56 -10.90 -3.94 3.46
CA VAL A 56 -9.96 -3.28 4.35
C VAL A 56 -10.34 -1.81 4.57
N VAL A 57 -10.04 -1.29 5.76
CA VAL A 57 -10.22 0.13 6.13
C VAL A 57 -8.97 0.63 6.83
N PHE A 58 -8.43 1.76 6.35
CA PHE A 58 -7.37 2.50 7.01
C PHE A 58 -7.88 3.88 7.41
N HIS A 59 -7.56 4.36 8.61
CA HIS A 59 -7.86 5.72 9.03
C HIS A 59 -6.70 6.39 9.73
N ASP A 60 -6.71 7.73 9.75
CA ASP A 60 -5.74 8.53 10.48
C ASP A 60 -5.91 8.34 12.00
N ILE A 61 -4.80 8.08 12.71
CA ILE A 61 -4.80 7.84 14.17
C ILE A 61 -5.15 9.12 14.96
N ILE A 62 -4.93 10.31 14.37
CA ILE A 62 -5.20 11.62 14.97
C ILE A 62 -6.57 12.16 14.54
N ASN A 63 -6.91 12.03 13.24
CA ASN A 63 -8.18 12.54 12.68
C ASN A 63 -9.03 11.39 12.10
N ASP A 64 -9.84 10.75 12.93
CA ASP A 64 -10.65 9.57 12.57
C ASP A 64 -11.62 9.76 11.38
N THR A 65 -11.98 11.00 11.06
CA THR A 65 -12.78 11.32 9.86
C THR A 65 -12.03 11.12 8.54
N GLU A 66 -10.69 11.09 8.56
CA GLU A 66 -9.86 10.84 7.38
C GLU A 66 -9.56 9.35 7.26
N ASN A 67 -10.12 8.71 6.23
CA ASN A 67 -9.98 7.28 6.00
C ASN A 67 -10.00 6.92 4.50
N VAL A 68 -9.57 5.71 4.21
CA VAL A 68 -9.70 5.05 2.92
C VAL A 68 -10.17 3.61 3.17
N SER A 69 -11.12 3.16 2.36
CA SER A 69 -11.63 1.79 2.41
C SER A 69 -11.74 1.22 1.02
N VAL A 70 -11.58 -0.10 0.93
CA VAL A 70 -11.80 -0.86 -0.29
C VAL A 70 -12.99 -1.78 -0.07
N VAL A 71 -13.90 -1.78 -1.03
CA VAL A 71 -15.10 -2.64 -1.07
C VAL A 71 -15.11 -3.32 -2.42
N SER A 72 -15.03 -4.64 -2.43
CA SER A 72 -15.17 -5.47 -3.62
C SER A 72 -16.57 -6.06 -3.73
N SER A 73 -17.08 -6.18 -4.95
CA SER A 73 -18.37 -6.78 -5.24
C SER A 73 -18.37 -7.40 -6.64
N GLU A 74 -19.10 -8.51 -6.79
CA GLU A 74 -19.24 -9.17 -8.07
C GLU A 74 -20.12 -8.35 -9.04
N VAL A 75 -19.75 -8.37 -10.32
CA VAL A 75 -20.49 -7.72 -11.41
C VAL A 75 -20.98 -8.80 -12.37
N PRO A 76 -22.18 -8.67 -12.97
CA PRO A 76 -22.67 -9.66 -13.92
C PRO A 76 -21.69 -9.94 -15.05
N GLU A 77 -21.58 -11.21 -15.46
CA GLU A 77 -20.69 -11.61 -16.55
C GLU A 77 -21.00 -10.83 -17.85
N GLY A 78 -19.95 -10.47 -18.59
CA GLY A 78 -20.08 -9.71 -19.84
C GLY A 78 -20.49 -8.25 -19.68
N THR A 79 -20.59 -7.74 -18.45
CA THR A 79 -20.89 -6.33 -18.15
C THR A 79 -19.61 -5.58 -17.84
N SER A 80 -19.41 -4.40 -18.46
CA SER A 80 -18.33 -3.48 -18.15
C SER A 80 -18.76 -2.39 -17.17
N LEU A 81 -17.81 -1.67 -16.56
CA LEU A 81 -18.15 -0.53 -15.70
C LEU A 81 -18.95 0.56 -16.43
N GLN A 82 -18.73 0.74 -17.74
CA GLN A 82 -19.46 1.74 -18.52
C GLN A 82 -20.94 1.36 -18.73
N ASP A 83 -21.26 0.06 -18.66
CA ASP A 83 -22.62 -0.43 -18.77
C ASP A 83 -23.43 -0.22 -17.48
N LEU A 84 -22.75 0.06 -16.36
CA LEU A 84 -23.38 0.34 -15.06
C LEU A 84 -23.87 1.78 -14.93
N GLY A 85 -23.37 2.70 -15.76
CA GLY A 85 -23.73 4.12 -15.74
C GLY A 85 -22.54 5.03 -16.03
N SER A 86 -22.80 6.33 -16.16
CA SER A 86 -21.75 7.35 -16.14
C SER A 86 -21.27 7.63 -14.71
N PRO A 87 -20.11 8.29 -14.51
CA PRO A 87 -19.63 8.62 -13.16
C PRO A 87 -20.56 9.52 -12.31
N THR A 88 -21.62 10.09 -12.88
CA THR A 88 -22.59 10.96 -12.18
C THR A 88 -23.93 10.26 -11.93
N GLU A 89 -24.16 9.11 -12.55
CA GLU A 89 -25.36 8.27 -12.38
C GLU A 89 -25.10 7.17 -11.35
#